data_AF-A0A162PMG5-F1
#
_entry.id   AF-A0A162PMG5-F1
#
_cell.length_a   1.000
_cell.length_b   1.000
_cell.length_c   1.000
_cell.angle_alpha   90.00
_cell.angle_beta   90.00
_cell.angle_gamma   90.00
#
_symmetry.space_group_name_H-M   'P 1'
#
loop_
_entity.id
_entity.type
_entity.pdbx_description
1 polymer ?
#
loop_
_entity_poly.entity_id
_entity_poly.type
_entity_poly.pdbx_seq_one_letter_code
_entity_poly.pdbx_strand_id
1 'polypeptide(L)'
;MSGRLIAQIIVSVGTVVGRAFIAAYKQAAANAANGGGPVAAARGGAKEGAVDALTRKTGLSIEEACQILNVTKDADIAQLTKNYDHLFKVNDSAAGGSFYLQSKVVRAKERLDMERAEELKKTEKPQEPPASSDTPTGTA
;
A
#
# COMPACT_ATOMS: atom_id res chain seq x y z
N MET A 1 34.67 43.08 -13.49
CA MET A 1 34.93 41.68 -13.07
C MET A 1 33.77 41.07 -12.25
N SER A 2 32.96 41.86 -11.55
CA SER A 2 31.86 41.40 -10.67
C SER A 2 30.63 40.80 -11.38
N GLY A 3 30.25 41.28 -12.57
CA GLY A 3 29.06 40.79 -13.27
C GLY A 3 29.18 39.36 -13.82
N ARG A 4 30.40 38.91 -14.17
CA ARG A 4 30.65 37.55 -14.66
C ARG A 4 30.49 36.49 -13.57
N LEU A 5 30.89 36.81 -12.34
CA LEU A 5 30.74 35.92 -11.18
C LEU A 5 29.26 35.76 -10.80
N ILE A 6 28.51 36.86 -10.78
CA ILE A 6 27.07 36.84 -10.50
C ILE A 6 26.32 36.03 -11.57
N ALA A 7 26.64 36.22 -12.85
CA ALA A 7 26.04 35.46 -13.94
C ALA A 7 26.33 33.94 -13.83
N GLN A 8 27.57 33.56 -13.48
CA GLN A 8 27.93 32.15 -13.30
C GLN A 8 27.18 31.51 -12.13
N ILE A 9 27.06 32.20 -11.00
CA ILE A 9 26.31 31.71 -9.83
C ILE A 9 24.83 31.51 -10.18
N ILE A 10 24.20 32.47 -10.87
CA ILE A 10 22.80 32.37 -11.26
C ILE A 10 22.56 31.21 -12.24
N VAL A 11 23.43 31.03 -13.23
CA VAL A 11 23.33 29.94 -14.22
C VAL A 11 23.53 28.57 -13.56
N SER A 12 24.51 28.45 -12.64
CA SER A 12 24.75 27.19 -11.92
C SER A 12 23.60 26.81 -11.00
N VAL A 13 23.01 27.76 -10.27
CA VAL A 13 21.86 27.48 -9.38
C VAL A 13 20.59 27.19 -10.20
N GLY A 14 20.35 27.96 -11.26
CA GLY A 14 19.15 27.79 -12.10
C GLY A 14 19.12 26.46 -12.85
N THR A 15 20.26 25.96 -13.32
CA THR A 15 20.34 24.70 -14.09
C THR A 15 20.07 23.46 -13.23
N VAL A 16 20.52 23.46 -11.97
CA VAL A 16 20.25 22.34 -11.04
C VAL A 16 18.77 22.30 -10.66
N VAL A 17 18.20 23.45 -10.30
CA VAL A 17 16.80 23.57 -9.90
C VAL A 17 15.87 23.24 -11.08
N GLY A 18 16.15 23.77 -12.27
CA GLY A 18 15.36 23.50 -13.48
C GLY A 18 15.35 22.02 -13.88
N ARG A 19 16.49 21.32 -13.79
CA ARG A 19 16.56 19.87 -14.08
C ARG A 19 15.75 19.03 -13.08
N ALA A 20 15.77 19.40 -11.80
CA ALA A 20 14.99 18.72 -10.77
C ALA A 20 13.47 18.89 -11.01
N PHE A 21 13.03 20.10 -11.35
CA PHE A 21 11.62 20.34 -11.69
C PHE A 21 11.16 19.58 -12.95
N ILE A 22 11.98 19.54 -14.01
CA ILE A 22 11.66 18.77 -15.23
C ILE A 22 11.61 17.27 -14.93
N ALA A 23 12.56 16.74 -14.15
CA ALA A 23 12.56 15.34 -13.77
C ALA A 23 11.31 14.97 -12.94
N ALA A 24 10.98 15.81 -11.95
CA ALA A 24 9.77 15.64 -11.14
C ALA A 24 8.49 15.75 -11.98
N TYR A 25 8.43 16.69 -12.93
CA TYR A 25 7.29 16.84 -13.83
C TYR A 25 7.14 15.63 -14.75
N LYS A 26 8.22 15.13 -15.36
CA LYS A 26 8.18 13.91 -16.17
C LYS A 26 7.76 12.70 -15.35
N GLN A 27 8.20 12.61 -14.10
CA GLN A 27 7.83 11.53 -13.18
C GLN A 27 6.35 11.63 -12.80
N ALA A 28 5.84 12.82 -12.51
CA ALA A 28 4.43 13.07 -12.24
C ALA A 28 3.55 12.79 -13.46
N ALA A 29 3.96 13.22 -14.65
CA ALA A 29 3.24 13.00 -15.90
C ALA A 29 3.22 11.52 -16.31
N ALA A 30 4.33 10.79 -16.12
CA ALA A 30 4.37 9.34 -16.35
C ALA A 30 3.45 8.58 -15.38
N ASN A 31 3.42 9.00 -14.12
CA ASN A 31 2.48 8.46 -13.14
C ASN A 31 1.03 8.79 -13.49
N ALA A 32 0.77 9.97 -14.07
CA ALA A 32 -0.57 10.39 -14.48
C ALA A 32 -1.08 9.69 -15.75
N ALA A 33 -0.22 9.53 -16.76
CA ALA A 33 -0.54 8.80 -17.99
C ALA A 33 -0.84 7.31 -17.73
N ASN A 34 -0.29 6.74 -16.66
CA ASN A 34 -0.58 5.41 -16.18
C ASN A 34 -1.79 5.35 -15.20
N GLY A 35 -2.62 6.41 -15.14
CA GLY A 35 -3.87 6.44 -14.35
C GLY A 35 -3.82 7.23 -13.04
N GLY A 36 -2.75 7.99 -12.77
CA GLY A 36 -2.60 8.73 -11.53
C GLY A 36 -3.13 10.17 -11.56
N GLY A 37 -4.25 10.44 -10.88
CA GLY A 37 -4.58 11.81 -10.48
C GLY A 37 -5.39 11.85 -9.17
N PRO A 38 -5.36 12.94 -8.37
CA PRO A 38 -4.31 13.97 -8.24
C PRO A 38 -3.57 13.96 -6.88
N VAL A 39 -3.85 13.04 -5.94
CA VAL A 39 -3.24 13.05 -4.57
C VAL A 39 -2.95 11.63 -4.02
N ALA A 40 -2.83 10.60 -4.86
CA ALA A 40 -2.82 9.21 -4.36
C ALA A 40 -1.45 8.72 -3.80
N ALA A 41 -0.36 9.46 -4.00
CA ALA A 41 1.01 8.98 -3.72
C ALA A 41 1.83 9.89 -2.80
N ALA A 42 1.21 10.73 -1.97
CA ALA A 42 1.97 11.69 -1.15
C ALA A 42 2.79 11.04 -0.02
N ARG A 43 2.66 9.73 0.26
CA ARG A 43 3.63 9.00 1.10
C ARG A 43 3.35 7.49 1.10
N GLY A 44 4.07 6.74 0.27
CA GLY A 44 4.20 5.29 0.48
C GLY A 44 3.93 4.43 -0.75
N GLY A 45 4.94 4.28 -1.62
CA GLY A 45 5.45 2.98 -2.06
C GLY A 45 4.54 1.84 -2.55
N ALA A 46 3.27 2.04 -2.90
CA ALA A 46 2.46 0.96 -3.44
C ALA A 46 2.50 0.97 -4.98
N LYS A 47 3.13 -0.06 -5.56
CA LYS A 47 2.98 -0.42 -6.97
C LYS A 47 1.53 -0.84 -7.20
N GLU A 48 0.65 0.05 -7.63
CA GLU A 48 -0.73 -0.30 -7.97
C GLU A 48 -0.82 -0.83 -9.41
N GLY A 49 -0.45 -2.10 -9.57
CA GLY A 49 -1.24 -2.98 -10.43
C GLY A 49 -2.54 -3.31 -9.69
N ALA A 50 -3.66 -3.36 -10.42
CA ALA A 50 -4.99 -3.82 -9.97
C ALA A 50 -5.22 -3.77 -8.45
N VAL A 51 -5.68 -2.63 -7.93
CA VAL A 51 -6.04 -2.47 -6.51
C VAL A 51 -6.99 -3.60 -6.10
N ASP A 52 -6.55 -4.43 -5.16
CA ASP A 52 -7.25 -5.63 -4.73
C ASP A 52 -8.64 -5.30 -4.13
N ALA A 53 -9.58 -6.23 -4.25
CA ALA A 53 -10.98 -6.05 -3.85
C ALA A 53 -11.13 -5.67 -2.37
N LEU A 54 -10.25 -6.19 -1.51
CA LEU A 54 -10.22 -5.89 -0.08
C LEU A 54 -9.75 -4.45 0.22
N THR A 55 -8.76 -3.97 -0.51
CA THR A 55 -8.27 -2.59 -0.40
C THR A 55 -9.35 -1.60 -0.82
N ARG A 56 -10.19 -1.94 -1.82
CA ARG A 56 -11.34 -1.08 -2.20
C ARG A 56 -12.42 -1.02 -1.12
N LYS A 57 -12.64 -2.10 -0.36
CA LYS A 57 -13.64 -2.15 0.71
C LYS A 57 -13.21 -1.41 1.97
N THR A 58 -11.94 -1.54 2.34
CA THR A 58 -11.39 -0.99 3.58
C THR A 58 -10.75 0.39 3.39
N GLY A 59 -10.37 0.74 2.16
CA GLY A 59 -9.60 1.94 1.85
C GLY A 59 -8.16 1.90 2.38
N LEU A 60 -7.64 0.70 2.69
CA LEU A 60 -6.28 0.47 3.18
C LEU A 60 -5.65 -0.76 2.50
N SER A 61 -4.39 -0.63 2.11
CA SER A 61 -3.56 -1.77 1.69
C SER A 61 -3.16 -2.64 2.89
N ILE A 62 -2.72 -3.88 2.62
CA ILE A 62 -2.16 -4.76 3.66
C ILE A 62 -0.93 -4.13 4.29
N GLU A 63 -0.05 -3.58 3.45
CA GLU A 63 1.20 -2.97 3.87
C GLU A 63 0.96 -1.81 4.83
N GLU A 64 -0.03 -0.95 4.53
CA GLU A 64 -0.44 0.13 5.43
C GLU A 64 -1.05 -0.40 6.73
N ALA A 65 -1.90 -1.43 6.65
CA ALA A 65 -2.51 -2.02 7.85
C ALA A 65 -1.45 -2.60 8.80
N CYS A 66 -0.45 -3.30 8.25
CA CYS A 66 0.71 -3.80 8.99
C CYS A 66 1.51 -2.66 9.64
N GLN A 67 1.75 -1.58 8.90
CA GLN A 67 2.49 -0.43 9.42
C GLN A 67 1.73 0.30 10.54
N ILE A 68 0.43 0.54 10.38
CA ILE A 68 -0.41 1.21 11.38
C ILE A 68 -0.41 0.42 12.69
N LEU A 69 -0.52 -0.91 12.61
CA LEU A 69 -0.56 -1.79 13.79
C LEU A 69 0.82 -2.23 14.27
N ASN A 70 1.89 -1.79 13.60
CA ASN A 70 3.27 -2.14 13.89
C ASN A 70 3.48 -3.67 14.02
N VAL A 71 3.01 -4.40 13.00
CA VAL A 71 3.12 -5.86 12.88
C VAL A 71 3.60 -6.27 11.50
N THR A 72 4.12 -7.48 11.39
CA THR A 72 4.39 -8.13 10.10
C THR A 72 3.15 -8.89 9.60
N LYS A 73 3.13 -9.28 8.33
CA LYS A 73 2.03 -10.07 7.74
C LYS A 73 1.83 -11.40 8.49
N ASP A 74 2.93 -12.03 8.89
CA ASP A 74 2.95 -13.31 9.60
C ASP A 74 2.87 -13.17 11.13
N ALA A 75 2.53 -11.99 11.65
CA ALA A 75 2.49 -11.76 13.09
C ALA A 75 1.42 -12.64 13.77
N ASP A 76 1.70 -13.06 15.00
CA ASP A 76 0.76 -13.81 15.82
C ASP A 76 -0.47 -12.96 16.22
N ILE A 77 -1.61 -13.63 16.43
CA ILE A 77 -2.87 -13.00 16.88
C ILE A 77 -2.68 -12.27 18.20
N ALA A 78 -1.86 -12.83 19.11
CA ALA A 78 -1.59 -12.21 20.41
C ALA A 78 -0.87 -10.86 20.25
N GLN A 79 0.12 -10.79 19.36
CA GLN A 79 0.85 -9.55 19.09
C GLN A 79 -0.05 -8.51 18.41
N LEU A 80 -0.85 -8.94 17.43
CA LEU A 80 -1.83 -8.07 16.77
C LEU A 80 -2.80 -7.45 17.79
N THR A 81 -3.39 -8.28 18.64
CA THR A 81 -4.38 -7.86 19.64
C THR A 81 -3.76 -6.88 20.64
N LYS A 82 -2.57 -7.21 21.15
CA LYS A 82 -1.84 -6.34 22.07
C LYS A 82 -1.55 -4.97 21.47
N ASN A 83 -1.06 -4.91 20.23
CA ASN A 83 -0.75 -3.66 19.57
C ASN A 83 -2.02 -2.85 19.25
N TYR A 84 -3.07 -3.53 18.78
CA TYR A 84 -4.36 -2.92 18.52
C TYR A 84 -4.94 -2.30 19.79
N ASP A 85 -5.02 -3.04 20.89
CA ASP A 85 -5.61 -2.55 22.14
C ASP A 85 -4.85 -1.34 22.69
N HIS A 86 -3.51 -1.40 22.64
CA HIS A 86 -2.67 -0.28 23.02
C HIS A 86 -2.93 0.95 22.14
N LEU A 87 -2.86 0.81 20.81
CA LEU A 87 -3.04 1.91 19.86
C LEU A 87 -4.46 2.49 19.91
N PHE A 88 -5.47 1.65 20.08
CA PHE A 88 -6.86 2.08 20.21
C PHE A 88 -7.07 2.91 21.47
N LYS A 89 -6.52 2.44 22.60
CA LYS A 89 -6.64 3.12 23.90
C LYS A 89 -5.91 4.47 23.93
N VAL A 90 -4.68 4.54 23.44
CA VAL A 90 -3.91 5.80 23.46
C VAL A 90 -4.44 6.85 22.49
N ASN A 91 -5.20 6.44 21.47
CA ASN A 91 -5.85 7.34 20.52
C ASN A 91 -7.33 7.59 20.85
N ASP A 92 -7.81 7.17 22.02
CA ASP A 92 -9.21 7.37 22.41
C ASP A 92 -9.55 8.86 22.41
N SER A 93 -10.51 9.22 21.56
CA SER A 93 -11.00 10.59 21.43
C SER A 93 -11.57 11.18 22.73
N ALA A 94 -12.15 10.34 23.60
CA ALA A 94 -12.64 10.79 24.90
C ALA A 94 -11.50 11.15 25.87
N ALA A 95 -10.31 10.59 25.66
CA ALA A 95 -9.11 10.81 26.46
C ALA A 95 -8.15 11.85 25.82
N GLY A 96 -8.62 12.65 24.86
CA GLY A 96 -7.80 13.65 24.16
C GLY A 96 -7.00 13.11 22.97
N GLY A 97 -7.26 11.87 22.54
CA GLY A 97 -6.73 11.30 21.31
C GLY A 97 -7.45 11.80 20.05
N SER A 98 -7.03 11.31 18.88
CA SER A 98 -7.64 11.66 17.60
C SER A 98 -8.60 10.57 17.14
N PHE A 99 -9.88 10.93 16.98
CA PHE A 99 -10.88 10.05 16.40
C PHE A 99 -10.47 9.52 15.02
N TYR A 100 -9.76 10.33 14.22
CA TYR A 100 -9.26 9.90 12.92
C TYR A 100 -8.19 8.81 13.05
N LEU A 101 -7.24 8.97 13.98
CA LEU A 101 -6.20 7.97 14.22
C LEU A 101 -6.78 6.68 14.81
N GLN A 102 -7.71 6.81 15.76
CA GLN A 102 -8.45 5.67 16.30
C GLN A 102 -9.22 4.93 15.20
N SER A 103 -9.89 5.66 14.31
CA SER A 103 -10.59 5.08 13.15
C SER A 103 -9.62 4.36 12.22
N LYS A 104 -8.42 4.90 11.95
CA LYS A 104 -7.39 4.24 11.14
C LYS A 104 -6.89 2.94 11.78
N VAL A 105 -6.73 2.91 13.10
CA VAL A 105 -6.36 1.68 13.85
C VAL A 105 -7.45 0.61 13.70
N VAL A 106 -8.73 0.98 13.79
CA VAL A 106 -9.86 0.05 13.57
C VAL A 106 -9.85 -0.50 12.15
N ARG A 107 -9.72 0.37 11.14
CA ARG A 107 -9.71 -0.05 9.73
C ARG A 107 -8.52 -0.95 9.38
N ALA A 108 -7.36 -0.69 9.98
CA ALA A 108 -6.19 -1.55 9.81
C ALA A 108 -6.45 -2.96 10.35
N LYS A 109 -7.12 -3.09 11.51
CA LYS A 109 -7.48 -4.39 12.08
C LYS A 109 -8.44 -5.15 11.17
N GLU A 110 -9.51 -4.48 10.72
CA GLU A 110 -10.49 -5.06 9.79
C GLU A 110 -9.82 -5.59 8.52
N ARG A 111 -8.85 -4.85 7.95
CA ARG A 111 -8.14 -5.27 6.75
C ARG A 111 -7.32 -6.55 6.97
N LEU A 112 -6.62 -6.68 8.11
CA LEU A 112 -5.85 -7.89 8.43
C LEU A 112 -6.75 -9.08 8.75
N ASP A 113 -7.86 -8.86 9.45
CA ASP A 113 -8.82 -9.91 9.77
C ASP A 113 -9.46 -10.48 8.49
N MET A 114 -9.79 -9.61 7.52
CA MET A 114 -10.29 -10.05 6.22
C MET A 114 -9.26 -10.83 5.40
N GLU A 115 -7.97 -10.43 5.43
CA GLU A 115 -6.90 -11.15 4.73
C GLU A 115 -6.79 -12.58 5.23
N ARG A 116 -6.71 -12.76 6.55
CA ARG A 116 -6.62 -14.09 7.17
C ARG A 116 -7.85 -14.94 6.89
N ALA A 117 -9.03 -14.33 6.87
CA ALA A 117 -10.25 -15.04 6.50
C ALA A 117 -10.22 -15.54 5.04
N GLU A 118 -9.60 -14.79 4.12
CA GLU A 118 -9.41 -15.24 2.74
C GLU A 118 -8.31 -16.30 2.62
N GLU A 119 -7.22 -16.19 3.36
CA GLU A 119 -6.16 -17.21 3.45
C GLU A 119 -6.71 -18.56 3.93
N LEU A 120 -7.54 -18.56 4.98
CA LEU A 120 -8.21 -19.75 5.50
C LEU A 120 -9.14 -20.39 4.46
N LYS A 121 -9.96 -19.57 3.78
CA LYS A 121 -10.83 -20.06 2.69
C LYS A 121 -10.05 -20.66 1.52
N LYS A 122 -8.85 -20.15 1.26
CA LYS A 122 -7.97 -20.65 0.20
C LYS A 122 -7.30 -21.97 0.59
N THR A 123 -7.01 -22.17 1.87
CA THR A 123 -6.46 -23.44 2.39
C THR A 123 -7.53 -24.54 2.50
N GLU A 124 -8.80 -24.18 2.71
CA GLU A 124 -9.93 -25.13 2.76
C GLU A 124 -10.45 -25.61 1.40
N LYS A 125 -9.96 -25.08 0.28
CA LYS A 125 -10.23 -25.63 -1.07
C LYS A 125 -9.05 -26.43 -1.63
N PRO A 126 -8.85 -27.70 -1.23
CA PRO A 126 -8.04 -28.64 -2.00
C PRO A 126 -8.61 -28.82 -3.42
N GLN A 127 -7.69 -28.89 -4.37
CA GLN A 127 -7.83 -29.25 -5.78
C GLN A 127 -8.95 -30.25 -6.07
N GLU A 128 -9.84 -29.90 -6.99
CA GLU A 128 -10.54 -30.90 -7.80
C GLU A 128 -9.51 -31.49 -8.78
N PRO A 129 -9.26 -32.83 -8.77
CA PRO A 129 -8.24 -33.43 -9.62
C PRO A 129 -8.57 -33.27 -11.11
N PRO A 130 -7.58 -33.16 -12.00
CA PRO A 130 -7.83 -33.10 -13.44
C PRO A 130 -8.49 -34.41 -13.88
N ALA A 131 -9.71 -34.33 -14.41
CA ALA A 131 -10.33 -35.44 -15.12
C ALA A 131 -9.56 -35.69 -16.42
N SER A 132 -8.45 -36.43 -16.31
CA SER A 132 -7.83 -37.15 -17.40
C SER A 132 -8.77 -38.28 -17.82
N SER A 133 -9.55 -38.07 -18.87
CA SER A 133 -10.08 -39.19 -19.66
C SER A 133 -9.13 -39.45 -20.83
N ASP A 134 -7.97 -40.03 -20.50
CA ASP A 134 -7.30 -40.93 -21.43
C ASP A 134 -8.23 -42.13 -21.64
N THR A 135 -8.72 -42.32 -22.86
CA THR A 135 -9.38 -43.57 -23.25
C THR A 135 -8.37 -44.37 -24.07
N PRO A 136 -7.86 -45.52 -23.58
CA PRO A 136 -7.20 -46.49 -24.43
C PRO A 136 -8.26 -47.37 -25.12
N THR A 137 -7.83 -48.13 -26.12
CA THR A 137 -8.52 -49.18 -26.92
C THR A 137 -8.82 -48.69 -28.34
N GLY A 138 -8.17 -49.15 -29.42
CA GLY A 138 -7.63 -50.49 -29.67
C GLY A 138 -8.58 -51.28 -30.57
N THR A 139 -8.37 -51.17 -31.87
CA THR A 139 -8.51 -52.23 -32.89
C THR A 139 -9.86 -52.94 -33.09
N ALA A 140 -10.50 -52.67 -34.24
CA ALA A 140 -10.89 -53.67 -35.26
C ALA A 140 -11.24 -52.94 -36.58
#